data_AF-A0A2V1DKN4-F1
#
_entry.id   AF-A0A2V1DKN4-F1
#
_cell.length_a   1.000
_cell.length_b   1.000
_cell.length_c   1.000
_cell.angle_alpha   90.00
_cell.angle_beta   90.00
_cell.angle_gamma   90.00
#
_symmetry.space_group_name_H-M   'P 1'
#
loop_
_entity.id
_entity.type
_entity.pdbx_description
1 polymer ?
#
loop_
_entity_poly.entity_id
_entity_poly.type
_entity_poly.pdbx_seq_one_letter_code
_entity_poly.pdbx_strand_id
1 'polypeptide(L)' 'TIIFVGGLSGYVTEDELHSFFQGFGEITYVKITPGKGCRFVQYEAGSPSSSVSLK' A
#
# COMPACT_ATOMS: atom_id res chain seq x y z
N THR A 1 9.14 3.85 4.63
CA THR A 1 8.83 2.44 4.98
C THR A 1 8.08 1.79 3.86
N ILE A 2 8.43 0.58 3.41
CA ILE A 2 7.70 -0.13 2.34
C ILE A 2 6.84 -1.23 2.98
N ILE A 3 5.55 -1.25 2.66
CA ILE A 3 4.62 -2.30 3.04
C ILE A 3 4.17 -3.08 1.80
N PHE A 4 3.95 -4.38 2.00
CA PHE A 4 3.40 -5.27 0.99
C PHE A 4 1.94 -5.54 1.32
N VAL A 5 1.07 -5.33 0.33
CA VAL A 5 -0.37 -5.59 0.45
C VAL A 5 -0.72 -6.69 -0.55
N GLY A 6 -1.04 -7.86 -0.01
CA GLY A 6 -1.49 -9.03 -0.78
C GLY A 6 -3.01 -9.22 -0.67
N GLY A 7 -3.57 -10.10 -1.51
CA GLY A 7 -5.00 -10.46 -1.44
C GLY A 7 -5.97 -9.40 -1.96
N LEU A 8 -5.46 -8.38 -2.65
CA LEU A 8 -6.31 -7.33 -3.23
C LEU A 8 -6.95 -7.81 -4.53
N SER A 9 -8.22 -7.43 -4.73
CA SER A 9 -8.91 -7.72 -5.97
C SER A 9 -8.22 -7.01 -7.14
N GLY A 10 -8.29 -7.58 -8.34
CA GLY A 10 -7.70 -6.98 -9.54
C GLY A 10 -8.26 -5.59 -9.89
N TYR A 11 -9.35 -5.19 -9.25
CA TYR A 11 -10.04 -3.91 -9.44
C TYR A 11 -9.51 -2.79 -8.54
N VAL A 12 -8.72 -3.11 -7.50
CA VAL A 12 -8.16 -2.10 -6.59
C VAL A 12 -7.13 -1.25 -7.34
N THR A 13 -7.41 0.05 -7.39
CA THR A 13 -6.59 1.06 -8.04
C THR A 13 -5.58 1.67 -7.09
N GLU A 14 -4.66 2.44 -7.67
CA GLU A 14 -3.64 3.17 -6.91
C GLU A 14 -4.26 4.24 -6.01
N ASP A 15 -5.28 4.96 -6.51
CA ASP A 15 -6.05 5.94 -5.74
C ASP A 15 -6.76 5.35 -4.54
N GLU A 16 -7.37 4.16 -4.67
CA GLU A 16 -8.02 3.50 -3.53
C GLU A 16 -7.03 3.14 -2.44
N LEU A 17 -5.86 2.58 -2.83
CA LEU A 17 -4.78 2.30 -1.89
C LEU A 17 -4.28 3.58 -1.25
N HIS A 18 -4.04 4.61 -2.05
CA HIS A 18 -3.58 5.89 -1.55
C HIS A 18 -4.57 6.46 -0.54
N SER A 19 -5.87 6.44 -0.88
CA SER A 19 -6.92 6.97 -0.03
C SER A 19 -7.16 6.15 1.23
N PHE A 20 -6.90 4.84 1.20
CA PHE A 20 -7.01 3.97 2.36
C PHE A 20 -5.80 4.11 3.29
N PHE A 21 -4.61 4.24 2.72
CA PHE A 21 -3.35 4.25 3.46
C PHE A 21 -2.89 5.65 3.88
N GLN A 22 -3.40 6.74 3.28
CA GLN A 22 -3.08 8.12 3.66
C GLN A 22 -3.38 8.41 5.13
N GLY A 23 -4.33 7.69 5.74
CA GLY A 23 -4.68 7.82 7.16
C GLY A 23 -3.60 7.27 8.11
N PHE A 24 -2.68 6.44 7.62
CA PHE A 24 -1.59 5.86 8.40
C PHE A 24 -0.28 6.67 8.26
N GLY A 25 -0.17 7.50 7.22
CA GLY A 25 0.99 8.34 6.97
C GLY A 25 1.09 8.79 5.52
N GLU A 26 2.09 9.62 5.23
CA GLU A 26 2.30 10.15 3.89
C GLU A 26 2.88 9.09 2.95
N ILE A 27 2.12 8.79 1.89
CA ILE A 27 2.49 7.81 0.87
C ILE A 27 3.31 8.54 -0.19
N THR A 28 4.51 8.03 -0.43
CA THR A 28 5.44 8.59 -1.43
C THR A 28 5.37 7.83 -2.74
N TYR A 29 5.00 6.55 -2.73
CA TYR A 29 4.95 5.75 -3.93
C TYR A 29 4.06 4.52 -3.77
N VAL A 30 3.32 4.17 -4.82
CA VAL A 30 2.55 2.92 -4.89
C VAL A 30 2.98 2.18 -6.15
N LYS A 31 3.11 0.86 -6.05
CA LYS A 31 3.46 0.01 -7.20
C LYS A 31 2.49 -1.13 -7.38
N ILE A 32 1.83 -1.12 -8.53
CA ILE A 32 0.92 -2.18 -8.96
C ILE A 32 1.67 -3.24 -9.76
N THR A 33 1.62 -4.51 -9.31
CA THR A 33 2.19 -5.62 -10.08
C THR A 33 1.06 -6.40 -10.78
N PRO A 34 0.89 -6.28 -12.10
CA PRO A 34 -0.15 -7.00 -12.83
C PRO A 34 0.12 -8.52 -12.76
N GLY A 35 -0.96 -9.30 -12.64
CA GLY A 35 -0.91 -10.77 -12.63
C GLY A 35 -0.65 -11.44 -11.28
N LYS A 36 -0.26 -10.69 -10.23
CA LYS A 36 -0.03 -11.26 -8.88
C LYS A 36 -1.07 -10.87 -7.82
N GLY A 37 -1.96 -9.91 -8.10
CA GLY A 37 -2.93 -9.41 -7.10
C GLY A 37 -2.27 -8.69 -5.91
N CYS A 38 -0.99 -8.33 -6.06
CA CYS A 38 -0.20 -7.71 -5.00
C CYS A 38 0.10 -6.25 -5.34
N ARG A 39 0.22 -5.43 -4.30
CA ARG A 39 0.46 -4.00 -4.38
C ARG A 39 1.50 -3.60 -3.32
N PHE A 40 2.40 -2.69 -3.66
CA PHE A 40 3.37 -2.15 -2.72
C PHE A 40 3.01 -0.70 -2.43
N VAL A 41 3.04 -0.33 -1.16
CA VAL A 41 2.85 1.06 -0.74
C VAL A 41 4.10 1.46 0.02
N GLN A 42 4.68 2.59 -0.36
CA GLN A 42 5.88 3.15 0.23
C GLN A 42 5.53 4.48 0.88
N TYR A 43 5.93 4.62 2.14
CA TYR A 43 5.75 5.82 2.93
C TYR A 43 7.05 6.60 3.10
N GLU A 44 6.92 7.90 3.34
CA GLU A 44 8.01 8.79 3.71
C GLU A 44 8.67 8.33 5.03
N ALA A 45 10.00 8.43 5.10
CA ALA A 45 10.78 7.98 6.26
C ALA A 45 10.52 8.88 7.47
N GLY A 46 9.67 8.41 8.40
CA GLY A 46 9.17 9.16 9.56
C GLY A 46 7.78 8.69 10.02
N SER A 47 7.05 8.03 9.12
CA SER A 47 5.75 7.39 9.38
C SER A 47 5.91 5.95 9.93
N PRO A 48 4.96 5.47 10.77
CA PRO A 48 5.21 4.37 11.70
C PRO A 48 5.59 3.06 11.01
N SER A 49 6.76 2.54 11.41
CA SER A 49 7.17 1.15 11.20
C SER A 49 6.28 0.24 12.04
N SER A 50 5.08 -0.05 11.57
CA SER A 50 4.20 -1.05 12.16
C SER A 50 3.68 -1.90 11.02
N SER A 51 4.01 -3.19 11.03
CA SER A 51 3.59 -4.15 10.02
C SER A 51 2.06 -4.16 9.91
N VAL A 52 1.50 -3.42 8.95
CA VAL A 52 0.08 -3.47 8.62
C VAL A 52 -0.17 -4.79 7.89
N SER A 53 -0.44 -5.85 8.65
CA SER A 53 -0.99 -7.10 8.09
C SER A 53 -2.49 -6.90 7.88
N LEU A 54 -2.88 -6.50 6.68
CA LEU A 54 -4.24 -6.72 6.21
C LEU A 54 -4.39 -8.23 5.97
N LYS A 55 -5.10 -8.89 6.88
CA LYS A 55 -5.41 -10.33 6.81
C LYS A 55 -6.49 -10.59 5.77
#